data_AF-A0A9W9RRN4-F1
#
_entry.id   AF-A0A9W9RRN4-F1
#
_cell.length_a   1.000
_cell.length_b   1.000
_cell.length_c   1.000
_cell.angle_alpha   90.00
_cell.angle_beta   90.00
_cell.angle_gamma   90.00
#
_symmetry.space_group_name_H-M   'P 1'
#
loop_
_entity.id
_entity.type
_entity.pdbx_description
1 polymer ?
#
loop_
_entity_poly.entity_id
_entity_poly.type
_entity_poly.pdbx_seq_one_letter_code
_entity_poly.pdbx_strand_id
1 'polypeptide(L)' 'MKLSIFTVGTSALVGQAMAFHGSMGASPYVRDPSGYYQYIYLTDYTTGSEWAGRLDGGFDNCVNGVQCWVS' A
#
# COMPACT_ATOMS: atom_id res chain seq x y z
N MET A 1 -15.61 -39.44 39.51
CA MET A 1 -15.53 -39.50 38.04
C MET A 1 -15.30 -38.09 37.51
N LYS A 2 -14.45 -38.00 36.49
CA LYS A 2 -13.80 -36.80 35.94
C LYS A 2 -14.71 -36.21 34.86
N LEU A 3 -15.10 -34.93 34.95
CA LEU A 3 -15.76 -34.23 33.86
C LEU A 3 -14.86 -33.09 33.40
N SER A 4 -14.03 -33.37 32.39
CA SER A 4 -13.24 -32.37 31.69
C SER A 4 -14.17 -31.58 30.77
N ILE A 5 -14.35 -30.28 31.06
CA ILE A 5 -14.93 -29.35 30.08
C ILE A 5 -13.75 -28.66 29.41
N PHE A 6 -13.49 -29.12 28.18
CA PHE A 6 -12.53 -28.57 27.25
C PHE A 6 -13.14 -27.32 26.59
N THR A 7 -12.27 -26.39 26.19
CA THR A 7 -12.50 -25.32 25.19
C THR A 7 -13.46 -24.18 25.56
N VAL A 8 -12.91 -23.03 25.96
CA VAL A 8 -13.21 -21.73 25.32
C VAL A 8 -11.97 -20.85 25.46
N GLY A 9 -11.36 -20.50 24.34
CA GLY A 9 -10.19 -19.64 24.29
C GLY A 9 -9.73 -19.42 22.87
N THR A 10 -10.67 -19.23 21.94
CA THR A 10 -10.35 -18.55 20.68
C THR A 10 -9.97 -17.13 21.05
N SER A 11 -8.71 -16.93 21.44
CA SER A 11 -8.05 -15.64 21.35
C SER A 11 -8.13 -15.28 19.87
N ALA A 12 -9.19 -14.54 19.54
CA ALA A 12 -9.35 -13.90 18.28
C ALA A 12 -8.01 -13.24 17.97
N LEU A 13 -7.36 -13.68 16.89
CA LEU A 13 -6.40 -12.85 16.19
C LEU A 13 -7.20 -11.65 15.68
N VAL A 14 -7.53 -10.72 16.58
CA VAL A 14 -7.84 -9.34 16.23
C VAL A 14 -6.49 -8.74 15.87
N GLY A 15 -5.89 -9.25 14.78
CA GLY A 15 -4.80 -8.59 14.10
C GLY A 15 -5.38 -7.25 13.71
N GLN A 16 -4.97 -6.21 14.42
CA GLN A 16 -5.33 -4.84 14.11
C GLN A 16 -4.93 -4.66 12.65
N ALA A 17 -5.92 -4.58 11.76
CA ALA A 17 -5.69 -4.00 10.46
C ALA A 17 -5.32 -2.55 10.78
N MET A 18 -4.02 -2.30 10.96
CA MET A 18 -3.49 -0.97 11.16
C MET A 18 -3.79 -0.24 9.86
N ALA A 19 -4.94 0.44 9.82
CA ALA A 19 -5.28 1.31 8.73
C ALA A 19 -4.16 2.35 8.65
N PHE A 20 -3.49 2.43 7.51
CA PHE A 20 -2.47 3.43 7.27
C PHE A 20 -3.04 4.81 7.61
N HIS A 21 -2.44 5.48 8.60
CA HIS A 21 -2.83 6.81 9.03
C HIS A 21 -1.90 7.83 8.39
N GLY A 22 -2.28 8.26 7.19
CA GLY A 22 -1.44 9.13 6.39
C GLY A 22 -2.08 9.57 5.10
N SER A 23 -1.33 10.33 4.31
CA SER A 23 -1.71 10.72 2.96
C SER A 23 -0.78 10.10 1.93
N MET A 24 -1.36 9.75 0.79
CA MET A 24 -0.63 9.41 -0.43
C MET A 24 -0.89 10.51 -1.47
N GLY A 25 0.18 10.99 -2.11
CA GLY A 25 0.11 11.94 -3.22
C GLY A 25 0.97 11.47 -4.39
N ALA A 26 0.73 12.02 -5.57
CA ALA A 26 1.57 11.82 -6.76
C ALA A 26 2.03 13.15 -7.34
N SER A 27 3.24 13.16 -7.89
CA SER A 27 3.70 14.23 -8.77
C SER A 27 2.91 14.23 -10.08
N PRO A 28 3.00 15.31 -10.87
CA PRO A 28 2.68 15.26 -12.29
C PRO A 28 3.47 14.15 -13.00
N TYR A 29 2.95 13.68 -14.12
CA TYR A 29 3.66 12.77 -15.01
C TYR A 29 4.90 13.45 -15.58
N VAL A 30 6.03 12.76 -15.49
CA VAL A 30 7.30 13.17 -16.07
C VAL A 30 7.70 12.14 -17.13
N ARG A 31 8.34 12.59 -18.21
CA ARG A 31 8.80 11.73 -19.30
C ARG A 31 10.32 11.76 -19.37
N ASP A 32 10.95 10.60 -19.35
CA ASP A 32 12.37 10.40 -19.58
C ASP A 32 12.61 9.43 -20.75
N PRO A 33 13.87 9.10 -21.09
CA PRO A 33 14.16 8.16 -22.17
C PRO A 33 13.61 6.74 -21.94
N SER A 34 13.33 6.35 -20.70
CA SER A 34 12.79 5.04 -20.32
C SER A 34 11.26 5.00 -20.28
N GLY A 35 10.59 6.16 -20.37
CA GLY A 35 9.13 6.24 -20.47
C GLY A 35 8.51 7.33 -19.60
N TYR A 36 7.23 7.17 -19.30
CA TYR A 36 6.53 8.03 -18.35
C TYR A 36 6.69 7.49 -16.94
N TYR A 37 6.82 8.37 -15.95
CA TYR A 37 6.84 8.02 -14.54
C TYR A 37 6.18 9.10 -13.68
N GLN A 38 5.82 8.75 -12.46
CA GLN A 38 5.41 9.68 -11.40
C GLN A 38 6.21 9.40 -10.14
N TYR A 39 6.43 10.42 -9.32
CA TYR A 39 6.85 10.20 -7.94
C TYR A 39 5.63 10.08 -7.05
N ILE A 40 5.60 9.03 -6.24
CA ILE A 40 4.60 8.82 -5.20
C ILE A 40 5.18 9.26 -3.89
N TYR A 41 4.42 10.06 -3.16
CA TYR A 41 4.77 10.57 -1.84
C TYR A 41 3.83 9.95 -0.82
N LEU A 42 4.40 9.41 0.25
CA LEU A 42 3.70 8.86 1.40
C LEU A 42 4.08 9.68 2.62
N THR A 43 3.07 10.21 3.31
CA THR A 43 3.24 10.89 4.59
C THR A 43 2.53 10.09 5.66
N ASP A 44 3.24 9.57 6.64
CA ASP A 44 2.66 8.93 7.82
C ASP A 44 2.49 9.97 8.93
N TYR A 45 1.24 10.24 9.31
CA TYR A 45 0.90 11.23 10.33
C TYR A 45 1.18 10.74 11.76
N THR A 46 1.41 9.44 11.93
CA THR A 46 1.75 8.83 13.22
C THR A 46 3.21 9.09 13.57
N THR A 47 4.11 8.91 12.61
CA THR A 47 5.55 9.11 12.81
C THR A 47 6.04 10.48 12.32
N GLY A 48 5.26 11.18 11.49
CA GLY A 48 5.69 12.39 10.80
C GLY A 48 6.68 12.13 9.66
N SER A 49 6.88 10.87 9.28
CA SER A 49 7.83 10.49 8.25
C SER A 49 7.23 10.71 6.86
N GLU A 50 8.10 11.13 5.94
CA GLU A 50 7.77 11.26 4.51
C GLU A 50 8.68 10.33 3.70
N TRP A 51 8.07 9.59 2.77
CA TRP A 51 8.79 8.75 1.82
C TRP A 51 8.39 9.12 0.40
N ALA A 52 9.35 9.02 -0.52
CA ALA A 52 9.12 9.22 -1.93
C ALA A 52 9.65 8.02 -2.72
N GLY A 53 8.89 7.58 -3.72
CA GLY A 53 9.26 6.49 -4.61
C GLY A 53 8.91 6.83 -6.05
N ARG A 54 9.73 6.38 -7.00
CA ARG A 54 9.42 6.47 -8.43
C ARG A 54 8.47 5.31 -8.81
N LEU A 55 7.36 5.64 -9.44
CA LEU A 55 6.41 4.71 -10.04
C LEU A 55 6.46 4.87 -11.56
N ASP A 56 7.16 3.94 -12.22
CA ASP A 56 7.20 3.88 -13.67
C ASP A 56 5.80 3.54 -14.22
N GLY A 57 5.38 4.30 -15.23
CA GLY A 57 4.02 4.29 -15.78
C GLY A 57 2.97 5.07 -14.98
N GLY A 58 3.26 5.44 -13.72
CA GLY A 58 2.35 6.20 -12.84
C GLY A 58 1.07 5.43 -12.45
N PHE A 59 0.07 6.14 -11.92
CA PHE A 59 -1.19 5.51 -11.46
C PHE A 59 -2.11 5.05 -12.60
N ASP A 60 -2.01 5.68 -13.77
CA ASP A 60 -2.71 5.26 -15.00
C ASP A 60 -2.11 4.00 -15.66
N ASN A 61 -1.08 3.38 -15.08
CA ASN A 61 -0.37 2.26 -15.68
C ASN A 61 -1.19 0.96 -15.81
N CYS A 62 -2.52 0.96 -15.62
CA CYS A 62 -3.39 -0.20 -15.90
C CYS A 62 -4.90 0.12 -15.87
N VAL A 63 -5.31 1.39 -15.94
CA VAL A 63 -6.74 1.74 -15.80
C VAL A 63 -7.40 1.81 -17.17
N ASN A 64 -7.40 0.69 -17.92
CA ASN A 64 -8.25 0.41 -19.11
C ASN A 64 -7.92 -0.94 -19.82
N GLY A 65 -7.60 -2.01 -19.07
CA GLY A 65 -7.54 -3.36 -19.64
C GLY A 65 -6.35 -3.69 -20.54
N VAL A 66 -5.29 -2.88 -20.51
CA VAL A 66 -4.02 -3.19 -21.18
C VAL A 66 -2.92 -3.19 -20.11
N GLN A 67 -2.28 -4.34 -19.89
CA GLN A 67 -1.06 -4.42 -19.07
C GLN A 67 0.08 -3.69 -19.76
N CYS A 68 0.79 -2.87 -18.99
CA CYS A 68 1.80 -1.98 -19.49
C CYS A 68 3.16 -2.64 -19.70
N TRP A 69 3.83 -2.24 -20.79
CA TRP A 69 5.25 -2.46 -20.98
C TRP A 69 6.00 -1.35 -20.24
N VAL A 70 6.67 -1.73 -19.16
CA VAL A 70 7.85 -1.00 -18.70
C VAL A 70 9.01 -1.63 -19.46
N SER A 71 9.65 -0.84 -20.33
CA SER A 71 10.80 -1.29 -21.14
C SER A 71 12.00 -1.65 -20.27
#